data_AF-A0A9W5QMP4-F1
#
_entry.id   AF-A0A9W5QMP4-F1
#
_cell.length_a   1.000
_cell.length_b   1.000
_cell.length_c   1.000
_cell.angle_alpha   90.00
_cell.angle_beta   90.00
_cell.angle_gamma   90.00
#
_symmetry.space_group_name_H-M   'P 1'
#
loop_
_entity.id
_entity.type
_entity.pdbx_description
1 polymer ?
#
loop_
_entity_poly.entity_id
_entity_poly.type
_entity_poly.pdbx_seq_one_letter_code
_entity_poly.pdbx_strand_id
1 'polypeptide(L)' 'MEKQRTCECNRCKRHKVYQKWKVKIGDSIKVYSYGHLLKKVGTFLAMDFSFIKWLDGEQNLHFTSLQSLQIQKIM' A
#
# COMPACT_ATOMS: atom_id res chain seq x y z
N MET A 1 -27.13 18.65 2.14
CA MET A 1 -26.09 18.14 1.22
C MET A 1 -24.76 18.81 1.60
N GLU A 2 -23.96 18.18 2.45
CA GLU A 2 -22.63 18.70 2.78
C GLU A 2 -21.73 18.56 1.56
N LYS A 3 -21.30 19.69 1.00
CA LYS A 3 -20.28 19.73 -0.06
C LYS A 3 -19.00 19.16 0.53
N GLN A 4 -18.66 17.91 0.19
CA GLN A 4 -17.35 17.33 0.48
C GLN A 4 -16.29 18.26 -0.13
N ARG A 5 -15.57 18.99 0.73
CA ARG A 5 -14.44 19.80 0.32
C ARG A 5 -13.37 18.86 -0.24
N THR A 6 -13.24 18.82 -1.56
CA THR A 6 -12.14 18.13 -2.23
C THR A 6 -10.83 18.86 -1.94
N CYS A 7 -9.97 18.33 -1.07
CA CYS A 7 -8.59 18.86 -0.95
C CYS A 7 -7.84 18.56 -2.24
N GLU A 8 -7.36 19.61 -2.90
CA GLU A 8 -6.54 19.50 -4.11
C GLU A 8 -5.04 19.40 -3.82
N CYS A 9 -4.68 19.41 -2.53
CA CYS A 9 -3.32 19.24 -2.07
C CYS A 9 -2.71 17.94 -2.59
N ASN A 10 -1.41 17.97 -2.92
CA ASN A 10 -0.66 16.80 -3.42
C ASN A 10 -0.79 15.58 -2.49
N ARG A 11 -0.89 15.82 -1.18
CA ARG A 11 -1.11 14.78 -0.18
C ARG A 11 -2.46 14.06 -0.37
N CYS A 12 -3.57 14.79 -0.54
CA CYS A 12 -4.89 14.17 -0.73
C CYS A 12 -5.05 13.55 -2.11
N LYS A 13 -4.43 14.13 -3.15
CA LYS A 13 -4.37 13.51 -4.49
C LYS A 13 -3.68 12.14 -4.43
N ARG A 14 -2.55 12.04 -3.74
CA ARG A 14 -1.83 10.76 -3.53
C ARG A 14 -2.65 9.75 -2.74
N HIS A 15 -3.37 10.20 -1.72
CA HIS A 15 -4.19 9.31 -0.90
C HIS A 15 -5.28 8.60 -1.72
N LYS A 16 -5.91 9.29 -2.69
CA LYS A 16 -6.86 8.68 -3.64
C LYS A 16 -6.20 7.61 -4.52
N VAL A 17 -4.96 7.84 -4.97
CA VAL A 17 -4.22 6.85 -5.78
C VAL A 17 -3.96 5.56 -4.98
N TYR A 18 -3.65 5.69 -3.69
CA TYR A 18 -3.36 4.54 -2.81
C TYR A 18 -4.61 3.71 -2.48
N GLN A 19 -5.79 4.32 -2.49
CA GLN A 19 -7.05 3.60 -2.23
C GLN A 19 -7.35 2.50 -3.26
N LYS A 20 -6.71 2.50 -4.44
CA LYS A 20 -6.92 1.48 -5.47
C LYS A 20 -6.64 0.05 -4.99
N TRP A 21 -5.71 -0.13 -4.04
CA TRP A 21 -5.34 -1.44 -3.51
C TRP A 21 -6.28 -1.95 -2.41
N LYS A 22 -7.16 -1.10 -1.87
CA LYS A 22 -8.17 -1.45 -0.86
C LYS A 22 -7.61 -2.24 0.36
N VAL A 23 -6.38 -1.95 0.74
CA VAL A 23 -5.70 -2.56 1.90
C VAL A 23 -5.88 -1.68 3.15
N LYS A 24 -5.95 -2.33 4.31
CA LYS A 24 -5.98 -1.73 5.65
C LYS A 24 -4.85 -2.29 6.50
N ILE A 25 -4.45 -1.54 7.53
CA ILE A 25 -3.45 -1.97 8.51
C ILE A 25 -3.84 -3.34 9.07
N GLY A 26 -2.91 -4.29 9.06
CA GLY A 26 -3.14 -5.67 9.49
C GLY A 26 -3.58 -6.63 8.38
N ASP A 27 -3.91 -6.14 7.18
CA ASP A 27 -4.27 -7.02 6.07
C ASP A 27 -3.07 -7.86 5.62
N SER A 28 -3.31 -9.13 5.34
CA SER A 28 -2.35 -9.99 4.64
C SER A 28 -2.23 -9.53 3.18
N ILE A 29 -1.00 -9.37 2.70
CA ILE A 29 -0.70 -8.90 1.35
C ILE A 29 0.42 -9.69 0.67
N LYS A 30 0.41 -9.71 -0.65
CA LYS A 30 1.57 -10.00 -1.50
C LYS A 30 1.98 -8.75 -2.25
N VAL A 31 3.28 -8.50 -2.29
CA VAL A 31 3.87 -7.34 -2.98
C VAL A 31 4.70 -7.84 -4.15
N TYR A 32 4.31 -7.42 -5.35
CA TYR A 32 4.96 -7.77 -6.60
C TYR A 32 5.63 -6.54 -7.21
N SER A 33 6.84 -6.70 -7.71
CA SER A 33 7.59 -5.68 -8.47
C SER A 33 7.90 -6.25 -9.84
N TYR A 34 7.48 -5.57 -10.92
CA TYR A 34 7.63 -6.06 -12.30
C TYR A 34 7.14 -7.50 -12.50
N GLY A 35 6.05 -7.89 -11.82
CA GLY A 35 5.50 -9.26 -11.87
C GLY A 35 6.20 -10.27 -10.96
N HIS A 36 7.34 -9.92 -10.36
CA HIS A 36 8.07 -10.77 -9.42
C HIS A 36 7.62 -10.52 -7.99
N LEU A 37 7.30 -11.60 -7.29
CA LEU A 37 6.96 -11.56 -5.88
C LEU A 37 8.22 -11.20 -5.06
N LEU A 38 8.20 -10.06 -4.35
CA LEU A 38 9.40 -9.58 -3.64
C LEU A 38 9.75 -10.45 -2.42
N LYS A 39 8.73 -10.98 -1.73
CA LYS A 39 8.82 -11.81 -0.52
C LYS A 39 7.60 -12.71 -0.40
N LYS A 40 7.56 -13.58 0.61
CA LYS A 40 6.34 -14.31 0.99
C LYS A 40 5.21 -13.35 1.39
N VAL A 41 4.05 -13.92 1.74
CA VAL A 41 2.92 -13.16 2.31
C VAL A 41 3.41 -12.33 3.50
N GLY A 42 2.95 -11.08 3.57
CA GLY A 42 3.28 -10.16 4.65
C GLY A 42 2.06 -9.41 5.17
N THR A 43 2.23 -8.69 6.27
CA THR A 43 1.18 -7.90 6.92
C THR A 43 1.35 -6.43 6.57
N PHE A 44 0.34 -5.82 5.95
CA PHE A 44 0.36 -4.41 5.60
C PHE A 44 0.39 -3.53 6.85
N LEU A 45 1.32 -2.58 6.88
CA LEU A 45 1.44 -1.62 7.98
C LEU A 45 0.98 -0.21 7.57
N ALA A 46 1.54 0.32 6.49
CA ALA A 46 1.27 1.69 6.09
C ALA A 46 1.62 1.93 4.63
N MET A 47 1.08 3.03 4.10
CA MET A 47 1.46 3.56 2.80
C MET A 47 1.61 5.08 2.90
N ASP A 48 2.81 5.58 2.67
CA ASP A 48 3.16 6.99 2.83
C ASP A 48 4.08 7.45 1.69
N PHE A 49 3.88 8.67 1.18
CA PHE A 49 4.80 9.31 0.23
C PHE A 49 5.28 8.46 -0.97
N SER A 50 4.43 7.58 -1.48
CA SER A 50 4.71 6.63 -2.57
C SER A 50 5.55 5.44 -2.17
N PHE A 51 5.53 5.06 -0.90
CA PHE A 51 6.15 3.86 -0.35
C PHE A 51 5.09 3.01 0.34
N ILE A 52 5.30 1.69 0.33
CA ILE A 52 4.57 0.73 1.14
C ILE A 52 5.48 0.17 2.22
N LYS A 53 4.91 -0.06 3.40
CA LYS A 53 5.56 -0.72 4.54
C LYS A 53 4.76 -1.95 4.94
N TRP A 54 5.45 -3.06 5.15
CA TRP A 54 4.84 -4.32 5.58
C TRP A 54 5.82 -5.19 6.37
N LEU A 55 5.29 -6.12 7.17
CA LEU A 55 6.08 -7.14 7.85
C LEU A 55 6.02 -8.44 7.06
N ASP A 56 7.13 -9.17 6.94
CA ASP A 56 7.07 -10.55 6.47
C ASP A 56 6.72 -11.53 7.59
N GLY A 57 6.67 -12.83 7.27
CA GLY A 57 6.37 -13.88 8.25
C GLY A 57 7.43 -14.07 9.35
N GLU A 58 8.63 -13.49 9.19
CA GLU A 58 9.71 -13.48 10.18
C GLU A 58 9.70 -12.17 11.00
N GLN A 59 8.68 -11.33 10.82
CA GLN A 59 8.57 -10.00 11.40
C GLN A 59 9.67 -9.01 10.97
N ASN A 60 10.33 -9.26 9.83
CA ASN A 60 11.23 -8.26 9.27
C ASN A 60 10.42 -7.14 8.61
N LEU A 61 10.80 -5.90 8.89
CA LEU A 61 10.20 -4.72 8.29
C LEU A 61 10.73 -4.51 6.87
N HIS A 62 9.81 -4.50 5.90
CA HIS A 62 10.11 -4.17 4.51
C HIS A 62 9.50 -2.82 4.15
N PHE A 63 10.23 -2.06 3.33
CA PHE A 63 9.73 -0.84 2.73
C PHE A 63 10.21 -0.73 1.29
N THR A 64 9.34 -0.31 0.37
CA THR A 64 9.75 -0.07 -1.03
C THR A 64 8.84 0.94 -1.73
N SER A 65 9.34 1.53 -2.82
CA SER A 65 8.60 2.48 -3.66
C SER A 65 7.46 1.78 -4.38
N LEU A 66 6.29 2.41 -4.42
CA LEU A 66 5.10 1.97 -5.14
C LEU A 66 5.23 2.03 -6.67
N GLN A 67 6.34 2.57 -7.18
CA GLN A 67 6.61 2.61 -8.61
C GLN A 67 6.72 1.19 -9.15
N SER A 68 5.89 0.88 -10.15
CA SER A 68 5.83 -0.45 -10.79
C SER A 68 5.47 -1.61 -9.82
N LEU A 69 4.81 -1.30 -8.69
CA LEU A 69 4.30 -2.33 -7.77
C LEU A 69 2.86 -2.72 -8.05
N GLN A 70 2.59 -4.00 -7.84
CA GLN A 70 1.25 -4.55 -7.65
C GLN A 70 1.14 -5.10 -6.23
N ILE A 71 0.13 -4.65 -5.50
CA ILE A 71 -0.18 -5.12 -4.15
C ILE A 71 -1.48 -5.89 -4.23
N GLN A 72 -1.45 -7.13 -3.77
CA GLN A 72 -2.62 -8.01 -3.72
C GLN A 72 -2.96 -8.29 -2.26
N LYS A 73 -4.18 -7.93 -1.84
CA LYS A 73 -4.73 -8.36 -0.56
C LYS A 73 -5.05 -9.86 -0.61
N ILE A 74 -4.66 -10.58 0.42
CA ILE A 74 -5.05 -11.97 0.68
C ILE A 74 -6.10 -11.92 1.78
N MET A 75 -7.20 -12.64 1.56
CA MET A 75 -8.37 -12.67 2.44
C MET A 75 -8.00 -12.91 3.90
#